data_AF-A0A453BAU3-F1
#
_entry.id   AF-A0A453BAU3-F1
#
_cell.length_a   1.000
_cell.length_b   1.000
_cell.length_c   1.000
_cell.angle_alpha   90.00
_cell.angle_beta   90.00
_cell.angle_gamma   90.00
#
_symmetry.space_group_name_H-M   'P 1'
#
loop_
_entity.id
_entity.type
_entity.pdbx_description
1 polymer ?
#
loop_
_entity_poly.entity_id
_entity_poly.type
_entity_poly.pdbx_seq_one_letter_code
_entity_poly.pdbx_strand_id
1 'polypeptide(L)'
;MNTRKRNLAGFALFFLSSFALILLDVGTKGHGGIPAYIGVCIISAFFGTSDALVQGGLVGDLSLMCPEFIQSFLSGLAASGVITSALRLITKAAFENSQNGLRNGAMLFFSVTCMFELACLLLYAFVFPKLPIVKYYRQKAASEGSKTVGSDLAAAGIKTDQDRQVEEDTQKHERLSTKELLMQNIDYALDIFLIYVLTLSIFPGFLSEDTGSHGLGTWYALVLITMYNVLDLIGRYIPLIKCLKLTNRKGLMVAILARFLFIPAFYFTAKYGDQGYMIFLTSFLGLTNGYLTVCVLAEAPNGYKGPEQNALGNVLVVCLLGGIFSGVVLDWMWLIGKGW
;
A
#
# COMPACT_ATOMS: atom_id res chain seq x y z
N MET A 1 3.37 -13.57 16.98
CA MET A 1 3.75 -13.95 15.59
C MET A 1 5.07 -13.29 15.25
N ASN A 2 5.95 -13.98 14.52
CA ASN A 2 7.30 -13.50 14.20
C ASN A 2 7.29 -12.68 12.90
N THR A 3 7.67 -11.40 12.97
CA THR A 3 7.55 -10.44 11.86
C THR A 3 8.39 -10.85 10.65
N ARG A 4 9.62 -11.33 10.87
CA ARG A 4 10.48 -11.85 9.79
C ARG A 4 9.80 -12.94 8.96
N LYS A 5 9.21 -13.93 9.63
CA LYS A 5 8.55 -15.06 8.96
C LYS A 5 7.36 -14.58 8.13
N ARG A 6 6.58 -13.64 8.67
CA ARG A 6 5.45 -13.02 7.97
C ARG A 6 5.91 -12.32 6.70
N ASN A 7 6.95 -11.47 6.79
CA ASN A 7 7.45 -10.72 5.64
C ASN A 7 8.11 -11.61 4.58
N LEU A 8 8.92 -12.59 4.99
CA LEU A 8 9.51 -13.55 4.05
C LEU A 8 8.45 -14.39 3.34
N ALA A 9 7.42 -14.85 4.06
CA ALA A 9 6.32 -15.58 3.46
C ALA A 9 5.56 -14.71 2.45
N GLY A 10 5.27 -13.46 2.80
CA GLY A 10 4.60 -12.53 1.90
C GLY A 10 5.41 -12.21 0.64
N PHE A 11 6.70 -11.88 0.77
CA PHE A 11 7.58 -11.64 -0.39
C PHE A 11 7.76 -12.88 -1.27
N ALA A 12 7.89 -14.07 -0.67
CA ALA A 12 7.96 -15.31 -1.43
C ALA A 12 6.63 -15.58 -2.17
N LEU A 13 5.50 -15.30 -1.54
CA LEU A 13 4.18 -15.50 -2.14
C LEU A 13 3.93 -14.50 -3.29
N PHE A 14 4.39 -13.25 -3.18
CA PHE A 14 4.43 -12.29 -4.30
C PHE A 14 5.17 -12.89 -5.50
N PHE A 15 6.43 -13.28 -5.31
CA PHE A 15 7.27 -13.87 -6.36
C PHE A 15 6.63 -15.11 -7.00
N LEU A 16 6.15 -16.05 -6.17
CA LEU A 16 5.51 -17.26 -6.66
C LEU A 16 4.21 -16.98 -7.41
N SER A 17 3.44 -15.97 -6.99
CA SER A 17 2.19 -15.56 -7.66
C SER A 17 2.48 -14.93 -9.02
N SER A 18 3.47 -14.04 -9.11
CA SER A 18 3.92 -13.46 -10.38
C SER A 18 4.44 -14.52 -11.35
N PHE A 19 5.24 -15.47 -10.84
CA PHE A 19 5.72 -16.60 -11.65
C PHE A 19 4.57 -17.52 -12.09
N ALA A 20 3.59 -17.76 -11.22
CA ALA A 20 2.41 -18.58 -11.55
C ALA A 20 1.56 -17.97 -12.67
N LEU A 21 1.44 -16.63 -12.75
CA LEU A 21 0.75 -15.98 -13.88
C LEU A 21 1.46 -16.22 -15.21
N ILE A 22 2.79 -16.16 -15.22
CA ILE A 22 3.61 -16.47 -16.41
C ILE A 22 3.38 -17.93 -16.84
N LEU A 23 3.42 -18.86 -15.88
CA LEU A 23 3.18 -20.28 -16.16
C LEU A 23 1.74 -20.54 -16.65
N LEU A 24 0.75 -19.85 -16.08
CA LEU A 24 -0.64 -19.96 -16.48
C LEU A 24 -0.86 -19.48 -17.91
N ASP A 25 -0.28 -18.33 -18.29
CA ASP A 25 -0.35 -17.82 -19.67
C ASP A 25 0.33 -18.79 -20.66
N VAL A 26 1.53 -19.27 -20.33
CA VAL A 26 2.27 -20.22 -21.18
C VAL A 26 1.51 -21.54 -21.32
N GLY A 27 0.99 -22.09 -20.22
CA GLY A 27 0.26 -23.35 -20.19
C GLY A 27 -1.08 -23.30 -20.93
N THR A 28 -1.78 -22.17 -20.85
CA THR A 28 -3.03 -21.94 -21.60
C THR A 28 -2.78 -21.48 -23.04
N LYS A 29 -1.52 -21.17 -23.38
CA LYS A 29 -1.12 -20.49 -24.63
C LYS A 29 -1.88 -19.18 -24.86
N GLY A 30 -2.29 -18.51 -23.78
CA GLY A 30 -3.12 -17.30 -23.81
C GLY A 30 -4.58 -17.54 -24.23
N HIS A 31 -5.02 -18.80 -24.35
CA HIS A 31 -6.43 -19.10 -24.54
C HIS A 31 -7.18 -18.82 -23.24
N GLY A 32 -8.29 -18.09 -23.36
CA GLY A 32 -9.19 -17.86 -22.24
C GLY A 32 -9.97 -19.13 -21.86
N GLY A 33 -11.01 -18.93 -21.07
CA GLY A 33 -11.91 -19.98 -20.61
C GLY A 33 -12.02 -20.02 -19.10
N ILE A 34 -13.00 -20.79 -18.63
CA ILE A 34 -13.33 -20.89 -17.20
C ILE A 34 -12.11 -21.33 -16.37
N PRO A 35 -11.30 -22.34 -16.77
CA PRO A 35 -10.13 -22.74 -15.98
C PRO A 35 -9.06 -21.65 -15.87
N ALA A 36 -8.77 -20.94 -16.95
CA ALA A 36 -7.80 -19.84 -16.96
C ALA A 36 -8.28 -18.69 -16.07
N TYR A 37 -9.57 -18.34 -16.15
CA TYR A 37 -10.19 -17.33 -15.31
C TYR A 37 -10.14 -17.68 -13.81
N ILE A 38 -10.51 -18.92 -13.45
CA ILE A 38 -10.41 -19.40 -12.07
C ILE A 38 -8.96 -19.35 -11.58
N GLY A 39 -8.00 -19.75 -12.43
CA GLY A 39 -6.57 -19.66 -12.13
C GLY A 39 -6.12 -18.24 -11.80
N VAL A 40 -6.50 -17.25 -12.62
CA VAL A 40 -6.20 -15.83 -12.38
C VAL A 40 -6.83 -15.33 -11.08
N CYS A 41 -8.07 -15.75 -10.77
CA CYS A 41 -8.75 -15.35 -9.53
C CYS A 41 -8.03 -15.90 -8.28
N ILE A 42 -7.63 -17.17 -8.30
CA ILE A 42 -6.88 -17.81 -7.20
C ILE A 42 -5.54 -17.09 -7.01
N ILE A 43 -4.81 -16.82 -8.10
CA ILE A 43 -3.53 -16.12 -8.00
C ILE A 43 -3.71 -14.68 -7.49
N SER A 44 -4.77 -13.99 -7.89
CA SER A 44 -5.12 -12.66 -7.38
C SER A 44 -5.39 -12.66 -5.87
N ALA A 45 -6.05 -13.72 -5.35
CA ALA A 45 -6.24 -13.89 -3.91
C ALA A 45 -4.91 -14.08 -3.16
N PHE A 46 -3.93 -14.77 -3.77
CA PHE A 46 -2.59 -14.88 -3.21
C PHE A 46 -1.83 -13.54 -3.20
N PHE A 47 -2.00 -12.70 -4.21
CA PHE A 47 -1.46 -11.33 -4.17
C PHE A 47 -2.04 -10.52 -3.01
N GLY A 48 -3.36 -10.54 -2.81
CA GLY A 48 -3.99 -9.86 -1.67
C GLY A 48 -3.52 -10.38 -0.31
N THR A 49 -3.32 -11.70 -0.20
CA THR A 49 -2.75 -12.31 1.01
C THR A 49 -1.30 -11.89 1.22
N SER A 50 -0.50 -11.84 0.16
CA SER A 50 0.90 -11.40 0.18
C SER A 50 1.00 -9.95 0.67
N ASP A 51 0.15 -9.07 0.13
CA ASP A 51 0.09 -7.67 0.51
C ASP A 51 -0.27 -7.50 2.00
N ALA A 52 -1.31 -8.20 2.48
CA ALA A 52 -1.68 -8.15 3.88
C ALA A 52 -0.55 -8.61 4.83
N LEU A 53 0.22 -9.63 4.44
CA LEU A 53 1.37 -10.11 5.21
C LEU A 53 2.51 -9.07 5.22
N VAL A 54 2.91 -8.57 4.05
CA VAL A 54 4.05 -7.66 3.90
C VAL A 54 3.73 -6.26 4.41
N GLN A 55 2.58 -5.69 4.06
CA GLN A 55 2.21 -4.33 4.42
C GLN A 55 2.00 -4.20 5.92
N GLY A 56 1.18 -5.06 6.55
CA GLY A 56 1.03 -5.09 8.01
C GLY A 56 2.36 -5.43 8.69
N GLY A 57 3.07 -6.38 8.07
CA GLY A 57 4.47 -6.72 8.26
C GLY A 57 5.42 -5.58 8.58
N LEU A 58 5.72 -4.85 7.53
CA LEU A 58 6.70 -3.79 7.45
C LEU A 58 6.19 -2.52 8.11
N VAL A 59 4.92 -2.14 7.95
CA VAL A 59 4.40 -0.95 8.63
C VAL A 59 4.54 -1.08 10.15
N GLY A 60 4.21 -2.23 10.72
CA GLY A 60 4.45 -2.50 12.14
C GLY A 60 5.94 -2.47 12.53
N ASP A 61 6.81 -3.12 11.75
CA ASP A 61 8.25 -3.16 12.02
C ASP A 61 8.96 -1.81 11.82
N LEU A 62 8.45 -0.95 10.94
CA LEU A 62 9.00 0.37 10.69
C LEU A 62 8.43 1.41 11.67
N SER A 63 7.25 1.17 12.23
CA SER A 63 6.64 2.05 13.24
C SER A 63 7.45 2.11 14.55
N LEU A 64 8.22 1.05 14.88
CA LEU A 64 9.15 1.05 16.02
C LEU A 64 10.48 1.76 15.73
N MET A 65 10.69 2.23 14.49
CA MET A 65 11.87 2.97 14.05
C MET A 65 11.54 4.46 13.93
N CYS A 66 12.31 5.20 13.12
CA CYS A 66 12.00 6.61 12.84
C CYS A 66 10.84 6.78 11.83
N PRO A 67 10.06 7.88 11.93
CA PRO A 67 9.03 8.23 10.95
C PRO A 67 9.53 8.34 9.50
N GLU A 68 10.81 8.64 9.28
CA GLU A 68 11.41 8.71 7.96
C GLU A 68 11.45 7.34 7.25
N PHE A 69 11.53 6.23 8.01
CA PHE A 69 11.53 4.89 7.44
C PHE A 69 10.15 4.47 6.94
N ILE A 70 9.10 4.70 7.75
CA ILE A 70 7.72 4.43 7.31
C ILE A 70 7.36 5.32 6.11
N GLN A 71 7.79 6.59 6.11
CA GLN A 71 7.60 7.48 4.98
C GLN A 71 8.34 6.98 3.72
N SER A 72 9.58 6.51 3.86
CA SER A 72 10.35 5.95 2.74
C SER A 72 9.68 4.70 2.17
N PHE A 73 9.16 3.82 3.03
CA PHE A 73 8.41 2.63 2.62
C PHE A 73 7.12 3.00 1.86
N LEU A 74 6.33 3.92 2.42
CA LEU A 74 5.10 4.41 1.80
C LEU A 74 5.38 5.11 0.46
N SER A 75 6.48 5.88 0.36
CA SER A 75 6.90 6.52 -0.89
C SER A 75 7.34 5.48 -1.93
N GLY A 76 8.03 4.42 -1.51
CA GLY A 76 8.36 3.29 -2.38
C GLY A 76 7.12 2.59 -2.95
N LEU A 77 6.04 2.50 -2.17
CA LEU A 77 4.76 1.94 -2.61
C LEU A 77 4.05 2.83 -3.65
N ALA A 78 4.19 4.16 -3.59
CA ALA A 78 3.73 5.03 -4.68
C ALA A 78 4.67 5.01 -5.90
N ALA A 79 5.98 4.91 -5.66
CA ALA A 79 6.97 4.85 -6.72
C ALA A 79 6.77 3.60 -7.59
N SER A 80 6.39 2.46 -7.00
CA SER A 80 6.02 1.27 -7.77
C SER A 80 4.80 1.55 -8.67
N GLY A 81 3.79 2.29 -8.21
CA GLY A 81 2.65 2.73 -9.03
C GLY A 81 3.06 3.59 -10.24
N VAL A 82 4.01 4.51 -10.06
CA VAL A 82 4.57 5.32 -11.16
C VAL A 82 5.34 4.44 -12.14
N ILE A 83 6.19 3.52 -11.65
CA ILE A 83 6.94 2.58 -12.49
C ILE A 83 5.99 1.68 -13.28
N THR A 84 4.94 1.15 -12.64
CA THR A 84 3.89 0.35 -13.29
C THR A 84 3.16 1.15 -14.37
N SER A 85 2.85 2.42 -14.11
CA SER A 85 2.21 3.31 -15.08
C SER A 85 3.11 3.60 -16.27
N ALA A 86 4.40 3.89 -16.03
CA ALA A 86 5.40 4.07 -17.08
C ALA A 86 5.58 2.81 -17.92
N LEU A 87 5.65 1.64 -17.29
CA LEU A 87 5.77 0.36 -18.00
C LEU A 87 4.53 0.08 -18.84
N ARG A 88 3.33 0.43 -18.36
CA ARG A 88 2.09 0.34 -19.15
C ARG A 88 2.06 1.33 -20.32
N LEU A 89 2.51 2.57 -20.14
CA LEU A 89 2.66 3.56 -21.22
C LEU A 89 3.58 3.03 -22.32
N ILE A 90 4.77 2.55 -21.93
CA ILE A 90 5.80 2.04 -22.83
C ILE A 90 5.32 0.78 -23.55
N THR A 91 4.78 -0.19 -22.82
CA THR A 91 4.30 -1.45 -23.42
C THR A 91 3.14 -1.20 -24.37
N LYS A 92 2.20 -0.31 -24.03
CA LYS A 92 1.15 0.09 -24.95
C LYS A 92 1.75 0.72 -26.20
N ALA A 93 2.61 1.73 -26.08
CA ALA A 93 3.22 2.40 -27.23
C ALA A 93 4.04 1.44 -28.12
N ALA A 94 4.76 0.50 -27.51
CA ALA A 94 5.61 -0.46 -28.23
C ALA A 94 4.82 -1.59 -28.91
N PHE A 95 3.71 -2.02 -28.33
CA PHE A 95 2.98 -3.22 -28.77
C PHE A 95 1.59 -2.93 -29.36
N GLU A 96 1.11 -1.69 -29.43
CA GLU A 96 -0.24 -1.34 -29.94
C GLU A 96 -0.52 -1.88 -31.35
N ASN A 97 0.50 -1.96 -32.21
CA ASN A 97 0.39 -2.45 -33.59
C ASN A 97 0.84 -3.91 -33.78
N SER A 98 1.14 -4.65 -32.71
CA SER A 98 1.66 -6.02 -32.77
C SER A 98 0.54 -7.06 -32.62
N GLN A 99 0.60 -8.17 -33.37
CA GLN A 99 -0.26 -9.33 -33.09
C GLN A 99 0.05 -9.87 -31.68
N ASN A 100 -0.99 -10.05 -30.87
CA ASN A 100 -0.87 -10.39 -29.44
C ASN A 100 -0.12 -9.34 -28.60
N GLY A 101 -0.12 -8.07 -29.02
CA GLY A 101 0.62 -7.00 -28.35
C GLY A 101 0.30 -6.86 -26.86
N LEU A 102 -0.97 -6.95 -26.46
CA LEU A 102 -1.38 -6.88 -25.06
C LEU A 102 -0.81 -8.04 -24.23
N ARG A 103 -0.82 -9.26 -24.78
CA ARG A 103 -0.28 -10.45 -24.12
C ARG A 103 1.24 -10.35 -23.97
N ASN A 104 1.95 -9.94 -25.02
CA ASN A 104 3.39 -9.74 -24.98
C ASN A 104 3.77 -8.64 -23.96
N GLY A 105 3.01 -7.55 -23.92
CA GLY A 105 3.16 -6.50 -22.92
C GLY A 105 2.92 -7.00 -21.49
N ALA A 106 1.88 -7.80 -21.27
CA ALA A 106 1.60 -8.40 -19.96
C ALA A 106 2.69 -9.39 -19.53
N MET A 107 3.18 -10.23 -20.44
CA MET A 107 4.27 -11.17 -20.17
C MET A 107 5.58 -10.45 -19.82
N LEU A 108 5.90 -9.36 -20.52
CA LEU A 108 7.03 -8.49 -20.18
C LEU A 108 6.83 -7.86 -18.79
N PHE A 109 5.63 -7.34 -18.52
CA PHE A 109 5.27 -6.74 -17.23
C PHE A 109 5.47 -7.72 -16.06
N PHE A 110 4.90 -8.92 -16.15
CA PHE A 110 5.02 -9.92 -15.10
C PHE A 110 6.45 -10.45 -14.96
N SER A 111 7.21 -10.55 -16.06
CA SER A 111 8.62 -10.95 -16.01
C SER A 111 9.48 -9.93 -15.26
N VAL A 112 9.32 -8.63 -15.56
CA VAL A 112 10.02 -7.55 -14.83
C VAL A 112 9.61 -7.52 -13.37
N THR A 113 8.31 -7.66 -13.08
CA THR A 113 7.76 -7.69 -11.71
C THR A 113 8.32 -8.86 -10.91
N CYS A 114 8.34 -10.06 -11.50
CA CYS A 114 8.87 -11.27 -10.87
C CYS A 114 10.36 -11.12 -10.49
N MET A 115 11.18 -10.54 -11.37
CA MET A 115 12.58 -10.26 -11.07
C MET A 115 12.75 -9.23 -9.94
N PHE A 116 11.91 -8.18 -9.94
CA PHE A 116 11.93 -7.15 -8.90
C PHE A 116 11.50 -7.72 -7.54
N GLU A 117 10.48 -8.57 -7.49
CA GLU A 117 10.00 -9.24 -6.28
C GLU A 117 11.05 -10.20 -5.72
N LEU A 118 11.72 -10.96 -6.59
CA LEU A 118 12.84 -11.81 -6.18
C LEU A 118 13.97 -10.98 -5.56
N ALA A 119 14.33 -9.85 -6.19
CA ALA A 119 15.31 -8.93 -5.64
C ALA A 119 14.86 -8.40 -4.26
N CYS A 120 13.60 -7.99 -4.10
CA CYS A 120 13.05 -7.55 -2.82
C CYS A 120 13.12 -8.65 -1.75
N LEU A 121 12.78 -9.90 -2.09
CA LEU A 121 12.88 -11.04 -1.19
C LEU A 121 14.32 -11.26 -0.72
N LEU A 122 15.29 -11.25 -1.64
CA LEU A 122 16.70 -11.44 -1.33
C LEU A 122 17.26 -10.28 -0.48
N LEU A 123 16.93 -9.04 -0.84
CA LEU A 123 17.32 -7.85 -0.07
C LEU A 123 16.75 -7.89 1.34
N TYR A 124 15.47 -8.25 1.50
CA TYR A 124 14.86 -8.38 2.82
C TYR A 124 15.45 -9.54 3.63
N ALA A 125 15.73 -10.68 3.00
CA ALA A 125 16.27 -11.85 3.69
C ALA A 125 17.70 -11.66 4.19
N PHE A 126 18.57 -11.07 3.35
CA PHE A 126 20.01 -11.08 3.54
C PHE A 126 20.62 -9.73 3.90
N VAL A 127 20.04 -8.61 3.44
CA VAL A 127 20.61 -7.26 3.61
C VAL A 127 19.92 -6.50 4.74
N PHE A 128 18.60 -6.37 4.69
CA PHE A 128 17.82 -5.54 5.62
C PHE A 128 18.10 -5.83 7.12
N PRO A 129 18.16 -7.10 7.60
CA PRO A 129 18.40 -7.40 9.00
C PRO A 129 19.84 -7.08 9.45
N LYS A 130 20.78 -6.96 8.50
CA LYS A 130 22.20 -6.73 8.79
C LYS A 130 22.55 -5.24 8.88
N LEU A 131 21.65 -4.34 8.51
CA LEU A 131 21.88 -2.90 8.56
C LEU A 131 22.06 -2.43 10.02
N PRO A 132 23.11 -1.66 10.36
CA PRO A 132 23.39 -1.24 11.74
C PRO A 132 22.22 -0.51 12.40
N ILE A 133 21.56 0.39 11.67
CA ILE A 133 20.42 1.16 12.17
C ILE A 133 19.21 0.27 12.47
N VAL A 134 18.95 -0.75 11.63
CA VAL A 134 17.87 -1.72 11.84
C VAL A 134 18.17 -2.58 13.06
N LYS A 135 19.43 -3.01 13.25
CA LYS A 135 19.84 -3.74 14.47
C LYS A 135 19.61 -2.92 15.73
N TYR A 136 19.99 -1.64 15.71
CA TYR A 136 19.81 -0.73 16.84
C TYR A 136 18.33 -0.63 17.27
N TYR A 137 17.42 -0.32 16.34
CA TYR A 137 16.00 -0.19 16.67
C TYR A 137 15.35 -1.51 17.11
N ARG A 138 15.75 -2.64 16.51
CA ARG A 138 15.26 -3.95 16.92
C ARG A 138 15.78 -4.37 18.29
N GLN A 139 17.02 -4.03 18.65
CA GLN A 139 17.55 -4.25 20.00
C GLN A 139 16.81 -3.38 21.02
N LYS A 140 16.60 -2.09 20.72
CA LYS A 140 15.82 -1.17 21.57
C LYS A 140 14.40 -1.69 21.79
N ALA A 141 13.72 -2.11 20.73
CA ALA A 141 12.38 -2.69 20.85
C ALA A 141 12.39 -3.98 21.68
N ALA A 142 13.44 -4.82 21.58
CA ALA A 142 13.58 -6.02 22.39
C ALA A 142 13.78 -5.70 23.89
N SER A 143 14.59 -4.69 24.23
CA SER A 143 14.73 -4.22 25.62
C SER A 143 13.44 -3.62 26.18
N GLU A 144 12.56 -3.09 25.32
CA GLU A 144 11.21 -2.63 25.70
C GLU A 144 10.17 -3.76 25.76
N GLY A 145 10.60 -5.03 25.65
CA GLY A 145 9.73 -6.22 25.76
C GLY A 145 9.13 -6.71 24.44
N SER A 146 9.61 -6.27 23.28
CA SER A 146 9.12 -6.74 21.98
C SER A 146 9.62 -8.14 21.65
N LYS A 147 8.69 -9.11 21.57
CA LYS A 147 8.99 -10.48 21.12
C LYS A 147 9.00 -10.65 19.59
N THR A 148 8.54 -9.65 18.84
CA THR A 148 8.34 -9.79 17.38
C THR A 148 9.62 -9.71 16.57
N VAL A 149 10.67 -9.11 17.15
CA VAL A 149 11.98 -8.84 16.52
C VAL A 149 13.03 -9.92 16.81
N GLY A 150 12.71 -10.93 17.62
CA GLY A 150 13.70 -11.92 18.09
C GLY A 150 14.40 -12.69 16.97
N SER A 151 13.67 -13.15 15.95
CA SER A 151 14.31 -13.88 14.83
C SER A 151 15.06 -12.97 13.86
N ASP A 152 14.68 -11.70 13.82
CA ASP A 152 15.39 -10.69 13.05
C ASP A 152 16.75 -10.39 13.66
N LEU A 153 16.83 -10.32 15.00
CA LEU A 153 18.08 -10.21 15.74
C LEU A 153 18.96 -11.44 15.56
N ALA A 154 18.39 -12.66 15.66
CA ALA A 154 19.12 -13.90 15.43
C ALA A 154 19.76 -13.93 14.03
N ALA A 155 19.01 -13.56 13.00
CA ALA A 155 19.52 -13.49 11.63
C ALA A 155 20.52 -12.35 11.39
N ALA A 156 20.53 -11.34 12.24
CA ALA A 156 21.54 -10.29 12.27
C ALA A 156 22.83 -10.72 12.97
N GLY A 157 22.90 -11.95 13.49
CA GLY A 157 24.01 -12.50 14.27
C GLY A 157 23.99 -12.10 15.75
N ILE A 158 22.91 -11.51 16.24
CA ILE A 158 22.75 -11.09 17.63
C ILE A 158 21.98 -12.18 18.37
N LYS A 159 22.67 -12.92 19.25
CA LYS A 159 21.99 -13.80 20.20
C LYS A 159 21.39 -12.93 21.29
N THR A 160 20.07 -12.84 21.32
CA THR A 160 19.36 -12.34 22.50
C THR A 160 19.40 -13.50 23.49
N ASP A 161 20.08 -13.34 24.62
CA ASP A 161 20.05 -14.31 25.73
C ASP A 161 18.64 -14.32 26.32
N GLN A 162 17.70 -14.95 25.61
CA GLN A 162 16.29 -15.01 25.96
C GLN A 162 16.01 -15.74 27.27
N ASP A 163 17.00 -16.44 27.83
CA ASP A 163 16.88 -17.17 29.10
C ASP A 163 17.50 -16.46 30.30
N ARG A 164 18.29 -15.38 30.13
CA ARG A 164 19.00 -14.73 31.26
C ARG A 164 18.39 -13.40 31.74
N GLN A 165 17.48 -12.81 30.97
CA GLN A 165 16.77 -11.57 31.36
C GLN A 165 15.36 -11.82 31.93
N VAL A 166 14.91 -13.08 32.01
CA VAL A 166 13.56 -13.41 32.51
C VAL A 166 13.47 -13.25 34.05
N GLU A 167 14.59 -13.31 34.78
CA GLU A 167 14.57 -13.24 36.25
C GLU A 167 14.78 -11.84 36.84
N GLU A 168 15.41 -10.88 36.13
CA GLU A 168 15.72 -9.57 36.73
C GLU A 168 14.77 -8.42 36.37
N ASP A 169 14.01 -8.50 35.26
CA ASP A 169 13.20 -7.37 34.78
C ASP A 169 11.70 -7.63 34.78
N THR A 170 11.20 -8.24 35.85
CA THR A 170 9.77 -8.16 36.20
C THR A 170 9.40 -6.74 36.69
N GLN A 171 9.99 -5.69 36.12
CA GLN A 171 9.27 -4.43 36.05
C GLN A 171 8.15 -4.67 35.05
N LYS A 172 6.93 -4.81 35.55
CA LYS A 172 5.71 -4.67 34.75
C LYS A 172 5.81 -3.35 33.98
N HIS A 173 6.38 -3.37 32.78
CA HIS A 173 6.13 -2.33 31.82
C HIS A 173 4.64 -2.44 31.52
N GLU A 174 3.86 -1.58 32.18
CA GLU A 174 2.45 -1.40 31.92
C GLU A 174 2.35 -1.03 30.42
N ARG A 175 1.93 -2.02 29.63
CA ARG A 175 1.85 -1.97 28.18
C ARG A 175 0.38 -1.89 27.84
N LEU A 176 0.03 -0.93 27.00
CA LEU A 176 -1.33 -0.82 26.50
C LEU A 176 -1.68 -2.04 25.66
N SER A 177 -2.88 -2.57 25.89
CA SER A 177 -3.47 -3.58 25.03
C SER A 177 -3.78 -3.00 23.65
N THR A 178 -3.85 -3.84 22.62
CA THR A 178 -4.23 -3.41 21.26
C THR A 178 -5.59 -2.71 21.23
N LYS A 179 -6.51 -3.09 22.11
CA LYS A 179 -7.82 -2.46 22.23
C LYS A 179 -7.73 -1.04 22.79
N GLU A 180 -6.90 -0.83 23.81
CA GLU A 180 -6.66 0.50 24.37
C GLU A 180 -5.94 1.40 23.38
N LEU A 181 -4.93 0.88 22.66
CA LEU A 181 -4.24 1.60 21.59
C LEU A 181 -5.21 2.04 20.49
N LEU A 182 -6.11 1.16 20.06
CA LEU A 182 -7.16 1.50 19.09
C LEU A 182 -8.10 2.57 19.65
N MET A 183 -8.56 2.43 20.89
CA MET A 183 -9.48 3.40 21.50
C MET A 183 -8.85 4.80 21.62
N GLN A 184 -7.56 4.88 21.94
CA GLN A 184 -6.82 6.15 22.04
C GLN A 184 -6.50 6.79 20.67
N ASN A 185 -6.52 6.00 19.60
CA ASN A 185 -6.16 6.44 18.24
C ASN A 185 -7.28 6.15 17.23
N ILE A 186 -8.52 6.17 17.71
CA ILE A 186 -9.69 5.87 16.88
C ILE A 186 -9.87 6.93 15.79
N ASP A 187 -9.46 8.17 16.06
CA ASP A 187 -9.37 9.26 15.09
C ASP A 187 -8.45 8.89 13.93
N TYR A 188 -7.21 8.48 14.20
CA TYR A 188 -6.27 8.06 13.15
C TYR A 188 -6.71 6.79 12.41
N ALA A 189 -7.34 5.86 13.12
CA ALA A 189 -7.89 4.64 12.51
C ALA A 189 -9.06 4.95 11.56
N LEU A 190 -9.95 5.87 11.94
CA LEU A 190 -11.03 6.36 11.08
C LEU A 190 -10.48 7.18 9.92
N ASP A 191 -9.50 8.04 10.17
CA ASP A 191 -8.82 8.86 9.16
C ASP A 191 -8.28 8.00 8.02
N ILE A 192 -7.47 6.99 8.34
CA ILE A 192 -6.88 6.11 7.31
C ILE A 192 -7.94 5.28 6.60
N PHE A 193 -8.97 4.81 7.32
CA PHE A 193 -10.10 4.10 6.72
C PHE A 193 -10.81 4.99 5.69
N LEU A 194 -11.24 6.19 6.09
CA LEU A 194 -11.97 7.13 5.25
C LEU A 194 -11.16 7.61 4.05
N ILE A 195 -9.83 7.80 4.22
CA ILE A 195 -8.92 8.12 3.11
C ILE A 195 -9.07 7.09 1.99
N TYR A 196 -9.00 5.80 2.32
CA TYR A 196 -9.00 4.73 1.33
C TYR A 196 -10.41 4.35 0.86
N VAL A 197 -11.43 4.49 1.70
CA VAL A 197 -12.83 4.36 1.28
C VAL A 197 -13.13 5.32 0.13
N LEU A 198 -12.85 6.61 0.34
CA LEU A 198 -13.12 7.63 -0.66
C LEU A 198 -12.28 7.40 -1.91
N THR A 199 -10.96 7.24 -1.77
CA THR A 199 -10.07 7.08 -2.91
C THR A 199 -10.49 5.89 -3.77
N LEU A 200 -10.75 4.72 -3.19
CA LEU A 200 -11.05 3.52 -3.96
C LEU A 200 -12.51 3.42 -4.39
N SER A 201 -13.40 4.23 -3.83
CA SER A 201 -14.74 4.41 -4.40
C SER A 201 -14.74 5.21 -5.70
N ILE A 202 -13.64 5.90 -6.05
CA ILE A 202 -13.53 6.72 -7.27
C ILE A 202 -12.49 6.14 -8.22
N PHE A 203 -11.30 5.83 -7.71
CA PHE A 203 -10.13 5.41 -8.48
C PHE A 203 -9.84 3.92 -8.29
N PRO A 204 -9.59 3.14 -9.36
CA PRO A 204 -9.64 3.52 -10.79
C PRO A 204 -10.98 3.20 -11.49
N GLY A 205 -11.89 2.46 -10.84
CA GLY A 205 -13.10 1.86 -11.44
C GLY A 205 -13.96 2.86 -12.20
N PHE A 206 -14.66 3.73 -11.48
CA PHE A 206 -15.44 4.83 -12.04
C PHE A 206 -14.67 5.64 -13.10
N LEU A 207 -13.40 5.98 -12.85
CA LEU A 207 -12.61 6.77 -13.80
C LEU A 207 -12.38 6.09 -15.15
N SER A 208 -12.24 4.76 -15.15
CA SER A 208 -11.96 3.97 -16.35
C SER A 208 -13.19 3.55 -17.13
N GLU A 209 -14.32 3.33 -16.46
CA GLU A 209 -15.51 2.73 -17.09
C GLU A 209 -16.63 3.75 -17.32
N ASP A 210 -16.70 4.80 -16.49
CA ASP A 210 -17.95 5.54 -16.32
C ASP A 210 -17.95 6.98 -16.81
N THR A 211 -16.85 7.47 -17.35
CA THR A 211 -16.68 8.89 -17.71
C THR A 211 -17.01 9.20 -19.18
N GLY A 212 -17.44 8.22 -19.97
CA GLY A 212 -17.86 8.41 -21.36
C GLY A 212 -16.73 8.41 -22.38
N SER A 213 -16.96 9.03 -23.55
CA SER A 213 -15.99 9.11 -24.64
C SER A 213 -15.11 10.36 -24.54
N HIS A 214 -13.79 10.16 -24.63
CA HIS A 214 -12.79 11.22 -24.46
C HIS A 214 -11.87 11.32 -25.67
N GLY A 215 -11.28 12.49 -25.90
CA GLY A 215 -10.33 12.71 -26.99
C GLY A 215 -9.07 11.83 -26.91
N LEU A 216 -8.71 11.37 -25.70
CA LEU A 216 -7.61 10.43 -25.47
C LEU A 216 -7.95 8.97 -25.80
N GLY A 217 -9.21 8.64 -26.10
CA GLY A 217 -9.64 7.28 -26.45
C GLY A 217 -9.15 6.22 -25.46
N THR A 218 -8.50 5.17 -25.97
CA THR A 218 -7.98 4.06 -25.15
C THR A 218 -6.80 4.47 -24.22
N TRP A 219 -6.25 5.67 -24.37
CA TRP A 219 -5.18 6.20 -23.51
C TRP A 219 -5.71 6.90 -22.27
N TYR A 220 -7.00 7.25 -22.25
CA TYR A 220 -7.61 8.06 -21.21
C TYR A 220 -7.42 7.49 -19.79
N ALA A 221 -7.88 6.26 -19.54
CA ALA A 221 -7.74 5.63 -18.23
C ALA A 221 -6.28 5.50 -17.78
N LEU A 222 -5.40 5.23 -18.74
CA LEU A 222 -3.97 5.06 -18.49
C LEU A 222 -3.29 6.39 -18.13
N VAL A 223 -3.69 7.51 -18.76
CA VAL A 223 -3.25 8.85 -18.38
C VAL A 223 -3.76 9.22 -16.98
N LEU A 224 -5.03 8.96 -16.67
CA LEU A 224 -5.60 9.22 -15.35
C LEU A 224 -4.85 8.45 -14.24
N ILE A 225 -4.61 7.15 -14.45
CA ILE A 225 -3.84 6.31 -13.53
C ILE A 225 -2.41 6.82 -13.37
N THR A 226 -1.77 7.24 -14.45
CA THR A 226 -0.42 7.80 -14.39
C THR A 226 -0.39 9.08 -13.57
N MET A 227 -1.33 10.00 -13.83
CA MET A 227 -1.41 11.28 -13.12
C MET A 227 -1.72 11.08 -11.63
N TYR A 228 -2.66 10.19 -11.30
CA TYR A 228 -2.92 9.80 -9.92
C TYR A 228 -1.64 9.32 -9.22
N ASN A 229 -0.92 8.35 -9.82
CA ASN A 229 0.26 7.75 -9.20
C ASN A 229 1.42 8.76 -9.03
N VAL A 230 1.65 9.64 -10.01
CA VAL A 230 2.69 10.67 -9.93
C VAL A 230 2.39 11.65 -8.80
N LEU A 231 1.13 12.12 -8.71
CA LEU A 231 0.76 13.07 -7.67
C LEU A 231 0.63 12.40 -6.29
N ASP A 232 0.25 11.13 -6.20
CA ASP A 232 0.32 10.34 -4.95
C ASP A 232 1.76 10.23 -4.47
N LEU A 233 2.72 9.94 -5.35
CA LEU A 233 4.14 9.94 -5.02
C LEU A 233 4.62 11.30 -4.51
N ILE A 234 4.30 12.39 -5.22
CA ILE A 234 4.64 13.75 -4.79
C ILE A 234 4.01 14.04 -3.42
N GLY A 235 2.74 13.68 -3.22
CA GLY A 235 2.01 13.87 -1.97
C GLY A 235 2.69 13.21 -0.78
N ARG A 236 3.23 11.99 -0.95
CA ARG A 236 3.94 11.26 0.10
C ARG A 236 5.27 11.90 0.50
N TYR A 237 5.87 12.72 -0.36
CA TYR A 237 7.10 13.46 -0.07
C TYR A 237 6.87 14.83 0.57
N ILE A 238 5.69 15.44 0.40
CA ILE A 238 5.37 16.75 1.01
C ILE A 238 5.65 16.78 2.53
N PRO A 239 5.31 15.75 3.33
CA PRO A 239 5.57 15.75 4.78
C PRO A 239 7.06 15.80 5.18
N LEU A 240 8.01 15.59 4.25
CA LEU A 240 9.43 15.83 4.53
C LEU A 240 9.72 17.31 4.82
N ILE A 241 8.92 18.20 4.21
CA ILE A 241 8.98 19.63 4.46
C ILE A 241 8.20 19.88 5.75
N LYS A 242 8.91 19.98 6.89
CA LYS A 242 8.31 20.02 8.23
C LYS A 242 7.21 21.08 8.41
N CYS A 243 7.30 22.23 7.75
CA CYS A 243 6.28 23.28 7.82
C CYS A 243 4.98 22.92 7.08
N LEU A 244 5.02 21.99 6.13
CA LEU A 244 3.87 21.49 5.39
C LEU A 244 3.33 20.18 5.97
N LYS A 245 3.99 19.57 6.97
CA LYS A 245 3.51 18.35 7.61
C LYS A 245 2.33 18.67 8.53
N LEU A 246 1.17 18.07 8.27
CA LEU A 246 0.00 18.24 9.11
C LEU A 246 0.06 17.24 10.28
N THR A 247 0.33 17.77 11.48
CA THR A 247 0.44 16.98 12.72
C THR A 247 -0.77 17.12 13.64
N ASN A 248 -1.61 18.12 13.41
CA ASN A 248 -2.80 18.36 14.23
C ASN A 248 -3.89 17.32 13.91
N ARG A 249 -4.24 16.48 14.88
CA ARG A 249 -5.31 15.46 14.81
C ARG A 249 -6.63 16.01 14.28
N LYS A 250 -7.10 17.16 14.80
CA LYS A 250 -8.35 17.79 14.33
C LYS A 250 -8.22 18.30 12.89
N GLY A 251 -7.05 18.82 12.54
CA GLY A 251 -6.75 19.28 11.19
C GLY A 251 -6.78 18.13 10.18
N LEU A 252 -6.22 16.97 10.54
CA LEU A 252 -6.25 15.75 9.72
C LEU A 252 -7.68 15.30 9.46
N MET A 253 -8.48 15.12 10.52
CA MET A 253 -9.88 14.72 10.40
C MET A 253 -10.67 15.69 9.51
N VAL A 254 -10.53 17.01 9.71
CA VAL A 254 -11.19 18.02 8.87
C VAL A 254 -10.75 17.93 7.41
N ALA A 255 -9.45 17.79 7.15
CA ALA A 255 -8.92 17.66 5.80
C ALA A 255 -9.44 16.39 5.10
N ILE A 256 -9.55 15.28 5.83
CA ILE A 256 -10.03 13.99 5.31
C ILE A 256 -11.53 14.03 5.03
N LEU A 257 -12.33 14.61 5.94
CA LEU A 257 -13.76 14.83 5.70
C LEU A 257 -14.00 15.78 4.52
N ALA A 258 -13.18 16.82 4.37
CA ALA A 258 -13.27 17.73 3.23
C ALA A 258 -13.00 17.02 1.89
N ARG A 259 -12.23 15.91 1.87
CA ARG A 259 -12.05 15.12 0.64
C ARG A 259 -13.35 14.54 0.12
N PHE A 260 -14.39 14.33 0.93
CA PHE A 260 -15.68 13.85 0.42
C PHE A 260 -16.35 14.83 -0.56
N LEU A 261 -15.91 16.09 -0.63
CA LEU A 261 -16.28 17.03 -1.69
C LEU A 261 -15.79 16.59 -3.08
N PHE A 262 -14.85 15.65 -3.17
CA PHE A 262 -14.47 15.02 -4.43
C PHE A 262 -15.64 14.27 -5.06
N ILE A 263 -16.52 13.64 -4.29
CA ILE A 263 -17.66 12.88 -4.85
C ILE A 263 -18.55 13.78 -5.71
N PRO A 264 -19.14 14.88 -5.21
CA PRO A 264 -19.91 15.76 -6.07
C PRO A 264 -19.06 16.39 -7.18
N ALA A 265 -17.80 16.75 -6.92
CA ALA A 265 -16.92 17.34 -7.95
C ALA A 265 -16.69 16.38 -9.14
N PHE A 266 -16.43 15.11 -8.88
CA PHE A 266 -16.27 14.06 -9.89
C PHE A 266 -17.59 13.78 -10.61
N TYR A 267 -18.71 13.73 -9.90
CA TYR A 267 -20.03 13.57 -10.51
C TYR A 267 -20.37 14.69 -11.50
N PHE A 268 -20.19 15.95 -11.10
CA PHE A 268 -20.43 17.10 -11.97
C PHE A 268 -19.46 17.13 -13.16
N THR A 269 -18.18 16.82 -12.93
CA THR A 269 -17.16 16.80 -13.98
C THR A 269 -17.42 15.71 -15.00
N ALA A 270 -17.87 14.51 -14.58
CA ALA A 270 -18.22 13.45 -15.51
C ALA A 270 -19.42 13.77 -16.40
N LYS A 271 -20.32 14.66 -15.96
CA LYS A 271 -21.52 15.04 -16.73
C LYS A 271 -21.33 16.30 -17.59
N TYR A 272 -20.55 17.27 -17.11
CA TYR A 272 -20.46 18.60 -17.73
C TYR A 272 -19.03 19.07 -18.00
N GLY A 273 -18.03 18.40 -17.41
CA GLY A 273 -16.64 18.78 -17.52
C GLY A 273 -15.93 18.12 -18.70
N ASP A 274 -14.81 18.69 -19.10
CA ASP A 274 -13.91 18.09 -20.08
C ASP A 274 -12.92 17.10 -19.43
N GLN A 275 -12.19 16.38 -20.28
CA GLN A 275 -11.14 15.46 -19.86
C GLN A 275 -10.02 16.13 -19.02
N GLY A 276 -9.76 17.42 -19.22
CA GLY A 276 -8.75 18.19 -18.49
C GLY A 276 -9.13 18.38 -17.03
N TYR A 277 -10.38 18.75 -16.75
CA TYR A 277 -10.91 18.81 -15.38
C TYR A 277 -10.87 17.44 -14.69
N MET A 278 -11.14 16.36 -15.43
CA MET A 278 -11.06 15.01 -14.86
C MET A 278 -9.63 14.62 -14.49
N ILE A 279 -8.66 14.94 -15.36
CA ILE A 279 -7.23 14.76 -15.08
C ILE A 279 -6.83 15.58 -13.85
N PHE A 280 -7.27 16.83 -13.75
CA PHE A 280 -6.97 17.69 -12.61
C PHE A 280 -7.52 17.13 -11.29
N LEU A 281 -8.80 16.74 -11.24
CA LEU A 281 -9.41 16.16 -10.04
C LEU A 281 -8.74 14.85 -9.65
N THR A 282 -8.41 13.99 -10.61
CA THR A 282 -7.71 12.71 -10.38
C THR A 282 -6.30 12.95 -9.84
N SER A 283 -5.60 13.96 -10.36
CA SER A 283 -4.28 14.39 -9.88
C SER A 283 -4.36 14.87 -8.43
N PHE A 284 -5.36 15.70 -8.11
CA PHE A 284 -5.54 16.24 -6.76
C PHE A 284 -6.01 15.17 -5.76
N LEU A 285 -6.81 14.19 -6.22
CA LEU A 285 -7.17 13.00 -5.45
C LEU A 285 -5.91 12.21 -5.05
N GLY A 286 -4.99 11.97 -5.99
CA GLY A 286 -3.70 11.31 -5.72
C GLY A 286 -2.85 12.10 -4.73
N LEU A 287 -2.67 13.41 -4.98
CA LEU A 287 -1.88 14.28 -4.10
C LEU A 287 -2.36 14.23 -2.64
N THR A 288 -3.67 14.39 -2.44
CA THR A 288 -4.27 14.40 -1.10
C THR A 288 -4.25 13.01 -0.45
N ASN A 289 -4.43 11.94 -1.24
CA ASN A 289 -4.32 10.57 -0.77
C ASN A 289 -2.93 10.29 -0.17
N GLY A 290 -1.87 10.55 -0.95
CA GLY A 290 -0.50 10.29 -0.53
C GLY A 290 -0.08 11.14 0.67
N TYR A 291 -0.38 12.44 0.62
CA TYR A 291 -0.05 13.39 1.68
C TYR A 291 -0.67 13.03 3.03
N LEU A 292 -1.99 12.81 3.08
CA LEU A 292 -2.69 12.53 4.34
C LEU A 292 -2.37 11.13 4.87
N THR A 293 -2.18 10.14 3.99
CA THR A 293 -1.74 8.79 4.39
C THR A 293 -0.44 8.84 5.17
N VAL A 294 0.57 9.57 4.67
CA VAL A 294 1.86 9.70 5.36
C VAL A 294 1.71 10.47 6.65
N CYS A 295 0.92 11.54 6.69
CA CYS A 295 0.70 12.30 7.93
C CYS A 295 0.09 11.42 9.03
N VAL A 296 -0.93 10.62 8.71
CA VAL A 296 -1.58 9.71 9.67
C VAL A 296 -0.62 8.62 10.14
N LEU A 297 0.00 7.88 9.20
CA LEU A 297 0.84 6.72 9.53
C LEU A 297 2.16 7.12 10.20
N ALA A 298 2.68 8.32 9.93
CA ALA A 298 3.90 8.81 10.58
C ALA A 298 3.63 9.44 11.95
N GLU A 299 2.44 9.97 12.22
CA GLU A 299 2.12 10.62 13.50
C GLU A 299 1.46 9.69 14.52
N ALA A 300 0.61 8.76 14.10
CA ALA A 300 -0.14 7.93 15.03
C ALA A 300 0.75 7.07 15.96
N PRO A 301 1.84 6.43 15.50
CA PRO A 301 2.75 5.69 16.37
C PRO A 301 3.68 6.58 17.21
N ASN A 302 3.78 7.89 16.98
CA ASN A 302 4.72 8.73 17.72
C ASN A 302 4.32 8.84 19.20
N GLY A 303 5.30 8.68 20.09
CA GLY A 303 5.12 8.79 21.54
C GLY A 303 4.79 7.48 22.27
N TYR A 304 4.58 6.38 21.55
CA TYR A 304 4.39 5.04 22.12
C TYR A 304 5.71 4.26 22.25
N LYS A 305 5.74 3.18 23.04
CA LYS A 305 6.90 2.26 23.12
C LYS A 305 6.96 1.36 21.89
N GLY A 306 8.12 0.84 21.52
CA GLY A 306 8.32 0.00 20.33
C GLY A 306 7.31 -1.14 20.14
N PRO A 307 6.95 -1.94 21.18
CA PRO A 307 5.92 -2.96 21.05
C PRO A 307 4.52 -2.40 20.77
N GLU A 308 4.19 -1.24 21.29
CA GLU A 308 2.91 -0.53 21.10
C GLU A 308 2.86 0.13 19.72
N GLN A 309 3.96 0.74 19.29
CA GLN A 309 4.12 1.30 17.95
C GLN A 309 3.92 0.24 16.87
N ASN A 310 4.52 -0.94 17.04
CA ASN A 310 4.31 -2.06 16.13
C ASN A 310 2.84 -2.51 16.12
N ALA A 311 2.22 -2.65 17.29
CA ALA A 311 0.81 -3.03 17.39
C ALA A 311 -0.12 -2.01 16.71
N LEU A 312 0.08 -0.72 16.98
CA LEU A 312 -0.69 0.36 16.38
C LEU A 312 -0.49 0.45 14.87
N GLY A 313 0.75 0.31 14.38
CA GLY A 313 1.03 0.24 12.94
C GLY A 313 0.26 -0.90 12.25
N ASN A 314 0.20 -2.09 12.85
CA ASN A 314 -0.62 -3.19 12.32
C ASN A 314 -2.12 -2.86 12.33
N VAL A 315 -2.63 -2.25 13.41
CA VAL A 315 -4.05 -1.83 13.51
C VAL A 315 -4.40 -0.83 12.41
N LEU A 316 -3.54 0.15 12.15
CA LEU A 316 -3.75 1.14 11.10
C LEU A 316 -3.77 0.49 9.70
N VAL A 317 -2.93 -0.51 9.45
CA VAL A 317 -2.99 -1.27 8.19
C VAL A 317 -4.29 -2.07 8.07
N VAL A 318 -4.80 -2.64 9.16
CA VAL A 318 -6.12 -3.31 9.13
C VAL A 318 -7.22 -2.30 8.75
N CYS A 319 -7.20 -1.11 9.33
CA CYS A 319 -8.14 -0.04 8.97
C CYS A 319 -7.97 0.42 7.51
N LEU A 320 -6.73 0.54 7.03
CA LEU A 320 -6.41 0.85 5.64
C LEU A 320 -6.99 -0.20 4.69
N LEU A 321 -6.75 -1.49 4.94
CA LEU A 321 -7.26 -2.59 4.12
C LEU A 321 -8.79 -2.69 4.19
N GLY A 322 -9.38 -2.44 5.36
CA GLY A 322 -10.83 -2.31 5.51
C GLY A 322 -11.41 -1.17 4.69
N GLY A 323 -10.69 -0.05 4.61
CA GLY A 323 -11.04 1.10 3.78
C GLY A 323 -10.93 0.80 2.28
N ILE A 324 -9.86 0.11 1.86
CA ILE A 324 -9.70 -0.40 0.49
C ILE A 324 -10.89 -1.29 0.11
N PHE A 325 -11.19 -2.30 0.93
CA PHE A 325 -12.31 -3.21 0.68
C PHE A 325 -13.64 -2.47 0.58
N SER A 326 -13.93 -1.61 1.56
CA SER A 326 -15.18 -0.86 1.59
C SER A 326 -15.28 0.14 0.44
N GLY A 327 -14.18 0.79 0.05
CA GLY A 327 -14.13 1.71 -1.09
C GLY A 327 -14.42 1.01 -2.41
N VAL A 328 -13.78 -0.12 -2.68
CA VAL A 328 -14.06 -0.95 -3.87
C VAL A 328 -15.52 -1.43 -3.87
N VAL A 329 -16.06 -1.81 -2.72
CA VAL A 329 -17.49 -2.12 -2.60
C VAL A 329 -18.36 -0.89 -2.82
N LEU A 330 -17.96 0.33 -2.53
CA LEU A 330 -18.79 1.51 -2.79
C LEU A 330 -18.68 2.03 -4.24
N ASP A 331 -17.71 1.56 -5.02
CA ASP A 331 -17.52 1.95 -6.43
C ASP A 331 -18.78 1.67 -7.29
N TRP A 332 -19.56 0.61 -7.00
CA TRP A 332 -20.82 0.34 -7.72
C TRP A 332 -21.86 1.45 -7.54
N MET A 333 -21.75 2.30 -6.52
CA MET A 333 -22.69 3.42 -6.33
C MET A 333 -22.67 4.39 -7.50
N TRP A 334 -21.58 4.48 -8.25
CA TRP A 334 -21.48 5.32 -9.45
C TRP A 334 -22.30 4.79 -10.62
N LEU A 335 -22.71 3.52 -10.58
CA LEU A 335 -23.62 2.92 -11.55
C LEU A 335 -25.09 3.31 -11.26
N ILE A 336 -25.40 3.71 -10.03
CA ILE A 336 -26.76 4.12 -9.64
C ILE A 336 -27.12 5.41 -10.39
N GLY A 337 -28.20 5.35 -11.18
CA GLY A 337 -28.69 6.47 -11.99
C GLY A 337 -28.22 6.47 -13.44
N LYS A 338 -27.41 5.48 -13.86
CA LYS A 338 -27.04 5.28 -15.28
C LYS A 338 -28.12 4.63 -16.14
N GLY A 339 -29.28 4.27 -15.57
CA GLY A 339 -30.42 3.75 -16.33
C GLY A 339 -30.05 2.55 -17.19
N TRP A 340 -29.69 1.44 -16.55
CA TRP A 340 -29.58 0.14 -17.21
C TRP A 340 -30.93 -0.56 -17.22
#